data_AF-A0A929IGE0-F1
#
_entry.id   AF-A0A929IGE0-F1
#
_cell.length_a   1.000
_cell.length_b   1.000
_cell.length_c   1.000
_cell.angle_alpha   90.00
_cell.angle_beta   90.00
_cell.angle_gamma   90.00
#
_symmetry.space_group_name_H-M   'P 1'
#
loop_
_entity.id
_entity.type
_entity.pdbx_description
1 polymer ?
#
loop_
_entity_poly.entity_id
_entity_poly.type
_entity_poly.pdbx_seq_one_letter_code
_entity_poly.pdbx_strand_id
1 'polypeptide(L)'
;MVEPEEGTLPSEQTEIRVAVTHGAIYFGIMCYDQYPDKVVSYTMQRDAQLSGEDHVKIVLDTFLNGRTGYIFAINPNGARYDALIEKEGGGENSQWDGIWEAAARRSKDGWSAEIYIPIKTLRFGTGLRQWGFNVERRIQRLQETDRWASPNRNFKITNISLAGLLTSIPVFQQGKGLTIRPYTLGNRTQNNPEESFSTDFDPGLDVLKNFGGSITGLLSVNTDFAETEVDTRRINLTRFPTFFPEKRTFFLEGSDIYAFGLGMGSSHSNDLVPFFSRRVGLVEGQTVPIDVAVKAIGNVGRFSFGVFDALMRPVEGLTPRENLFAARGFQSLWAESKLGFLITGGDPSGRSNSWQAGIDFIYKTSRFQG
;
A
#
# COMPACT_ATOMS: atom_id res chain seq x y z
N MET A 1 4.88 -9.03 -26.00
CA MET A 1 5.63 -9.87 -25.05
C MET A 1 6.83 -9.12 -24.49
N VAL A 2 7.16 -9.36 -23.21
CA VAL A 2 8.34 -8.84 -22.49
C VAL A 2 9.38 -9.96 -22.33
N GLU A 3 8.93 -11.15 -21.93
CA GLU A 3 9.74 -12.36 -21.82
C GLU A 3 9.10 -13.50 -22.62
N PRO A 4 9.86 -14.36 -23.34
CA PRO A 4 11.31 -14.48 -23.40
C PRO A 4 12.01 -13.64 -24.49
N GLU A 5 11.27 -12.90 -25.32
CA GLU A 5 11.84 -11.93 -26.26
C GLU A 5 11.04 -10.63 -26.22
N GLU A 6 11.72 -9.50 -26.05
CA GLU A 6 11.10 -8.19 -25.92
C GLU A 6 10.45 -7.75 -27.23
N GLY A 7 9.22 -7.23 -27.18
CA GLY A 7 8.54 -6.62 -28.33
C GLY A 7 7.93 -7.61 -29.34
N THR A 8 8.07 -8.91 -29.12
CA THR A 8 7.46 -9.96 -29.95
C THR A 8 5.99 -10.19 -29.60
N LEU A 9 5.27 -10.94 -30.44
CA LEU A 9 3.88 -11.29 -30.19
C LEU A 9 3.77 -12.33 -29.05
N PRO A 10 2.77 -12.23 -28.16
CA PRO A 10 2.46 -13.26 -27.18
C PRO A 10 2.22 -14.63 -27.85
N SER A 11 2.65 -15.71 -27.20
CA SER A 11 2.37 -17.07 -27.65
C SER A 11 0.89 -17.46 -27.44
N GLU A 12 0.28 -16.92 -26.39
CA GLU A 12 -1.13 -17.14 -26.06
C GLU A 12 -1.89 -15.81 -25.99
N GLN A 13 -3.02 -15.73 -26.70
CA GLN A 13 -3.80 -14.51 -26.76
C GLN A 13 -4.44 -14.17 -25.40
N THR A 14 -4.44 -12.89 -25.05
CA THR A 14 -5.17 -12.38 -23.88
C THR A 14 -6.03 -11.19 -24.29
N GLU A 15 -7.33 -11.28 -24.02
CA GLU A 15 -8.28 -10.20 -24.25
C GLU A 15 -8.70 -9.57 -22.92
N ILE A 16 -8.73 -8.25 -22.89
CA ILE A 16 -9.19 -7.50 -21.72
C ILE A 16 -10.20 -6.46 -22.18
N ARG A 17 -11.35 -6.43 -21.51
CA ARG A 17 -12.44 -5.48 -21.74
C ARG A 17 -12.68 -4.73 -20.45
N VAL A 18 -12.76 -3.41 -20.57
CA VAL A 18 -12.98 -2.52 -19.43
C VAL A 18 -14.35 -1.87 -19.58
N ALA A 19 -15.18 -1.97 -18.54
CA ALA A 19 -16.45 -1.26 -18.45
C ALA A 19 -16.41 -0.34 -17.24
N VAL A 20 -16.89 0.90 -17.41
CA VAL A 20 -16.80 1.92 -16.36
C VAL A 20 -18.17 2.55 -16.15
N THR A 21 -18.57 2.63 -14.90
CA THR A 21 -19.77 3.34 -14.44
C THR A 21 -19.36 4.46 -13.49
N HIS A 22 -20.27 5.32 -13.05
CA HIS A 22 -19.95 6.34 -12.05
C HIS A 22 -19.56 5.76 -10.68
N GLY A 23 -19.95 4.51 -10.38
CA GLY A 23 -19.75 3.87 -9.08
C GLY A 23 -18.69 2.78 -9.04
N ALA A 24 -18.31 2.22 -10.18
CA ALA A 24 -17.36 1.10 -10.26
C ALA A 24 -16.67 1.00 -11.63
N ILE A 25 -15.50 0.36 -11.62
CA ILE A 25 -14.79 -0.13 -12.81
C ILE A 25 -14.80 -1.66 -12.81
N TYR A 26 -15.00 -2.23 -13.98
CA TYR A 26 -15.07 -3.67 -14.23
C TYR A 26 -14.01 -4.06 -15.25
N PHE A 27 -13.32 -5.17 -15.00
CA PHE A 27 -12.40 -5.80 -15.95
C PHE A 27 -12.90 -7.20 -16.26
N GLY A 28 -13.22 -7.46 -17.53
CA GLY A 28 -13.43 -8.80 -18.06
C GLY A 28 -12.16 -9.25 -18.79
N ILE A 29 -11.61 -10.39 -18.38
CA ILE A 29 -10.33 -10.91 -18.83
C ILE A 29 -10.56 -12.30 -19.40
N MET A 30 -10.12 -12.53 -20.64
CA MET A 30 -10.06 -13.85 -21.25
C MET A 30 -8.61 -14.18 -21.59
N CYS A 31 -8.06 -15.17 -20.91
CA CYS A 31 -6.71 -15.69 -21.11
C CYS A 31 -6.82 -16.99 -21.90
N TYR A 32 -6.62 -16.93 -23.21
CA TYR A 32 -6.58 -18.13 -24.03
C TYR A 32 -5.33 -18.95 -23.71
N ASP A 33 -5.41 -20.27 -23.82
CA ASP A 33 -4.25 -21.18 -23.74
C ASP A 33 -4.53 -22.41 -24.62
N GLN A 34 -3.60 -22.77 -25.51
CA GLN A 34 -3.73 -23.98 -26.34
C GLN A 34 -3.69 -25.27 -25.52
N TYR A 35 -3.14 -25.22 -24.30
CA TYR A 35 -3.01 -26.34 -23.37
C TYR A 35 -3.62 -25.97 -22.01
N PRO A 36 -4.95 -25.78 -21.93
CA PRO A 36 -5.63 -25.27 -20.72
C PRO A 36 -5.41 -26.17 -19.49
N ASP A 37 -5.29 -27.48 -19.68
CA ASP A 37 -5.01 -28.45 -18.62
C ASP A 37 -3.59 -28.32 -18.04
N LYS A 38 -2.70 -27.59 -18.72
CA LYS A 38 -1.32 -27.32 -18.29
C LYS A 38 -1.15 -25.93 -17.68
N VAL A 39 -2.22 -25.15 -17.51
CA VAL A 39 -2.19 -23.85 -16.82
C VAL A 39 -1.80 -24.06 -15.37
N VAL A 40 -0.67 -23.47 -14.96
CA VAL A 40 -0.06 -23.69 -13.64
C VAL A 40 -0.67 -22.72 -12.65
N SER A 41 -1.43 -23.22 -11.66
CA SER A 41 -1.82 -22.40 -10.50
C SER A 41 -2.13 -23.28 -9.30
N TYR A 42 -1.55 -22.91 -8.16
CA TYR A 42 -1.62 -23.67 -6.90
C TYR A 42 -2.18 -22.83 -5.75
N THR A 43 -2.05 -21.51 -5.82
CA THR A 43 -2.54 -20.63 -4.76
C THR A 43 -4.06 -20.53 -4.83
N MET A 44 -4.73 -20.69 -3.69
CA MET A 44 -6.18 -20.49 -3.55
C MET A 44 -6.52 -19.43 -2.48
N GLN A 45 -5.53 -18.99 -1.70
CA GLN A 45 -5.71 -18.06 -0.59
C GLN A 45 -5.72 -16.60 -1.09
N ARG A 46 -6.57 -15.78 -0.47
CA ARG A 46 -6.53 -14.32 -0.60
C ARG A 46 -5.23 -13.77 0.02
N ASP A 47 -4.67 -12.70 -0.56
CA ASP A 47 -3.48 -11.97 -0.10
C ASP A 47 -2.17 -12.75 -0.17
N ALA A 48 -2.18 -13.88 -0.89
CA ALA A 48 -0.97 -14.63 -1.18
C ALA A 48 -0.23 -14.02 -2.36
N GLN A 49 1.10 -13.97 -2.26
CA GLN A 49 1.94 -13.50 -3.35
C GLN A 49 1.84 -14.46 -4.54
N LEU A 50 1.26 -13.98 -5.65
CA LEU A 50 1.12 -14.75 -6.89
C LEU A 50 2.47 -14.78 -7.61
N SER A 51 3.36 -15.67 -7.17
CA SER A 51 4.68 -15.89 -7.75
C SER A 51 4.84 -17.34 -8.12
N GLY A 52 5.39 -17.62 -9.31
CA GLY A 52 5.63 -18.99 -9.77
C GLY A 52 4.40 -19.69 -10.34
N GLU A 53 3.36 -18.93 -10.70
CA GLU A 53 2.10 -19.43 -11.28
C GLU A 53 1.53 -18.46 -12.33
N ASP A 54 0.57 -18.95 -13.11
CA ASP A 54 -0.20 -18.14 -14.04
C ASP A 54 -1.06 -17.12 -13.29
N HIS A 55 -1.00 -15.87 -13.71
CA HIS A 55 -1.80 -14.79 -13.13
C HIS A 55 -1.86 -13.60 -14.08
N VAL A 56 -2.83 -12.72 -13.84
CA VAL A 56 -2.93 -11.40 -14.47
C VAL A 56 -2.78 -10.33 -13.41
N LYS A 57 -1.96 -9.31 -13.68
CA LYS A 57 -1.82 -8.09 -12.87
C LYS A 57 -2.33 -6.90 -13.65
N ILE A 58 -3.19 -6.10 -13.03
CA ILE A 58 -3.65 -4.80 -13.51
C ILE A 58 -3.04 -3.73 -12.61
N VAL A 59 -2.55 -2.65 -13.23
CA VAL A 59 -2.11 -1.45 -12.51
C VAL A 59 -2.95 -0.24 -12.92
N LEU A 60 -3.25 0.60 -11.93
CA LEU A 60 -4.01 1.84 -12.10
C LEU A 60 -3.27 3.02 -11.48
N ASP A 61 -2.92 4.02 -12.30
CA ASP A 61 -2.52 5.36 -11.85
C ASP A 61 -3.73 6.29 -11.94
N THR A 62 -4.44 6.39 -10.82
CA THR A 62 -5.69 7.14 -10.68
C THR A 62 -5.46 8.64 -10.45
N PHE A 63 -4.22 9.07 -10.24
CA PHE A 63 -3.82 10.46 -10.04
C PHE A 63 -3.10 11.05 -11.26
N LEU A 64 -2.67 10.21 -12.21
CA LEU A 64 -1.80 10.57 -13.33
C LEU A 64 -0.52 11.26 -12.89
N ASN A 65 0.03 10.83 -11.76
CA ASN A 65 1.26 11.41 -11.22
C ASN A 65 2.50 10.56 -11.55
N GLY A 66 2.32 9.33 -12.05
CA GLY A 66 3.39 8.38 -12.36
C GLY A 66 4.16 7.87 -11.15
N ARG A 67 3.63 8.06 -9.93
CA ARG A 67 4.33 7.76 -8.66
C ARG A 67 3.60 6.74 -7.80
N THR A 68 2.30 6.94 -7.64
CA THR A 68 1.42 6.17 -6.76
C THR A 68 0.29 5.57 -7.58
N GLY A 69 -0.05 4.33 -7.30
CA GLY A 69 -1.13 3.63 -7.99
C GLY A 69 -1.54 2.39 -7.24
N TYR A 70 -2.41 1.60 -7.86
CA TYR A 70 -2.95 0.37 -7.30
C TYR A 70 -2.57 -0.82 -8.16
N ILE A 71 -2.33 -1.95 -7.52
CA ILE A 71 -2.18 -3.25 -8.17
C ILE A 71 -3.39 -4.10 -7.79
N PHE A 72 -3.98 -4.76 -8.78
CA PHE A 72 -4.98 -5.81 -8.59
C PHE A 72 -4.56 -7.01 -9.41
N ALA A 73 -4.43 -8.17 -8.78
CA ALA A 73 -4.00 -9.38 -9.45
C ALA A 73 -4.87 -10.57 -9.09
N ILE A 74 -5.05 -11.45 -10.07
CA ILE A 74 -5.87 -12.65 -9.94
C ILE A 74 -5.22 -13.83 -10.67
N ASN A 75 -5.34 -15.03 -10.12
CA ASN A 75 -4.91 -16.28 -10.76
C ASN A 75 -6.12 -17.11 -11.26
N PRO A 76 -5.90 -18.18 -12.04
CA PRO A 76 -6.96 -19.06 -12.55
C PRO A 76 -7.81 -19.75 -11.47
N ASN A 77 -7.31 -19.84 -10.23
CA ASN A 77 -8.02 -20.43 -9.10
C ASN A 77 -8.83 -19.38 -8.31
N GLY A 78 -8.79 -18.11 -8.71
CA GLY A 78 -9.50 -17.01 -8.04
C GLY A 78 -8.79 -16.45 -6.81
N ALA A 79 -7.53 -16.83 -6.57
CA ALA A 79 -6.70 -16.16 -5.57
C ALA A 79 -6.46 -14.71 -6.00
N ARG A 80 -6.47 -13.82 -5.02
CA ARG A 80 -6.47 -12.37 -5.20
C ARG A 80 -5.27 -11.77 -4.49
N TYR A 81 -4.67 -10.77 -5.11
CA TYR A 81 -3.61 -9.96 -4.53
C TYR A 81 -3.85 -8.49 -4.86
N ASP A 82 -3.72 -7.63 -3.88
CA ASP A 82 -3.72 -6.19 -4.05
C ASP A 82 -2.54 -5.54 -3.32
N ALA A 83 -2.17 -4.36 -3.81
CA ALA A 83 -1.09 -3.58 -3.23
C ALA A 83 -1.16 -2.12 -3.67
N LEU A 84 -0.56 -1.24 -2.88
CA LEU A 84 -0.21 0.11 -3.34
C LEU A 84 1.15 0.10 -4.05
N ILE A 85 1.24 0.82 -5.16
CA ILE A 85 2.51 1.12 -5.81
C ILE A 85 3.18 2.24 -5.04
N GLU A 86 4.39 1.97 -4.54
CA GLU A 86 5.22 2.93 -3.82
C GLU A 86 6.54 3.18 -4.56
N LYS A 87 7.27 4.21 -4.12
CA LYS A 87 8.65 4.49 -4.58
C LYS A 87 8.75 4.61 -6.11
N GLU A 88 7.75 5.22 -6.76
CA GLU A 88 7.71 5.48 -8.20
C GLU A 88 7.76 4.19 -9.05
N GLY A 89 7.07 3.14 -8.57
CA GLY A 89 7.06 1.83 -9.21
C GLY A 89 8.18 0.89 -8.79
N GLY A 90 9.09 1.35 -7.92
CA GLY A 90 10.17 0.53 -7.37
C GLY A 90 9.73 -0.42 -6.26
N GLY A 91 8.58 -0.19 -5.63
CA GLY A 91 8.06 -1.02 -4.53
C GLY A 91 6.56 -1.27 -4.62
N GLU A 92 6.12 -2.34 -3.97
CA GLU A 92 4.72 -2.72 -3.77
C GLU A 92 4.48 -2.84 -2.27
N ASN A 93 3.41 -2.24 -1.76
CA ASN A 93 2.96 -2.38 -0.39
C ASN A 93 1.73 -3.29 -0.36
N SER A 94 1.96 -4.57 -0.14
CA SER A 94 0.95 -5.63 -0.05
C SER A 94 0.16 -5.64 1.27
N GLN A 95 0.42 -4.68 2.17
CA GLN A 95 -0.35 -4.54 3.41
C GLN A 95 -1.60 -3.67 3.20
N TRP A 96 -1.69 -2.97 2.06
CA TRP A 96 -2.91 -2.28 1.68
C TRP A 96 -3.96 -3.28 1.23
N ASP A 97 -5.13 -3.24 1.84
CA ASP A 97 -6.28 -4.09 1.53
C ASP A 97 -7.44 -3.22 1.01
N GLY A 98 -7.82 -3.44 -0.24
CA GLY A 98 -8.92 -2.76 -0.91
C GLY A 98 -10.24 -3.53 -0.83
N ILE A 99 -11.36 -2.80 -0.89
CA ILE A 99 -12.67 -3.42 -1.10
C ILE A 99 -12.86 -3.68 -2.60
N TRP A 100 -12.75 -4.93 -3.04
CA TRP A 100 -13.00 -5.34 -4.43
C TRP A 100 -13.41 -6.81 -4.49
N GLU A 101 -14.04 -7.18 -5.60
CA GLU A 101 -14.48 -8.55 -5.84
C GLU A 101 -13.86 -9.08 -7.13
N ALA A 102 -13.59 -10.38 -7.15
CA ALA A 102 -13.16 -11.03 -8.36
C ALA A 102 -13.50 -12.51 -8.39
N ALA A 103 -13.72 -13.04 -9.59
CA ALA A 103 -13.96 -14.44 -9.83
C ALA A 103 -13.12 -14.90 -11.03
N ALA A 104 -12.64 -16.15 -10.98
CA ALA A 104 -11.95 -16.79 -12.08
C ALA A 104 -12.63 -18.10 -12.43
N ARG A 105 -12.57 -18.48 -13.71
CA ARG A 105 -13.10 -19.75 -14.19
C ARG A 105 -12.20 -20.34 -15.26
N ARG A 106 -11.77 -21.58 -15.05
CA ARG A 106 -11.10 -22.38 -16.09
C ARG A 106 -12.11 -22.88 -17.12
N SER A 107 -11.69 -22.98 -18.36
CA SER A 107 -12.50 -23.43 -19.49
C SER A 107 -11.65 -24.25 -20.46
N LYS A 108 -12.28 -24.83 -21.48
CA LYS A 108 -11.59 -25.57 -22.55
C LYS A 108 -10.70 -24.69 -23.43
N ASP A 109 -10.88 -23.37 -23.39
CA ASP A 109 -10.18 -22.41 -24.24
C ASP A 109 -9.07 -21.67 -23.46
N GLY A 110 -8.88 -22.00 -22.17
CA GLY A 110 -7.97 -21.30 -21.25
C GLY A 110 -8.66 -20.98 -19.92
N TRP A 111 -8.59 -19.74 -19.46
CA TRP A 111 -9.32 -19.28 -18.27
C TRP A 111 -9.79 -17.84 -18.41
N SER A 112 -10.86 -17.51 -17.69
CA SER A 112 -11.39 -16.15 -17.63
C SER A 112 -11.37 -15.63 -16.21
N ALA A 113 -11.35 -14.30 -16.09
CA ALA A 113 -11.53 -13.61 -14.83
C ALA A 113 -12.39 -12.37 -14.98
N GLU A 114 -13.14 -12.06 -13.93
CA GLU A 114 -13.90 -10.83 -13.80
C GLU A 114 -13.46 -10.13 -12.51
N ILE A 115 -13.19 -8.83 -12.59
CA ILE A 115 -12.80 -8.00 -11.46
C ILE A 115 -13.77 -6.83 -11.37
N TYR A 116 -14.29 -6.58 -10.17
CA TYR A 116 -15.16 -5.46 -9.83
C TYR A 116 -14.49 -4.62 -8.75
N ILE A 117 -14.24 -3.34 -9.05
CA ILE A 117 -13.66 -2.39 -8.11
C ILE A 117 -14.60 -1.19 -7.96
N PRO A 118 -15.26 -1.04 -6.79
CA PRO A 118 -15.98 0.17 -6.44
C PRO A 118 -15.04 1.40 -6.49
N ILE A 119 -15.47 2.50 -7.11
CA ILE A 119 -14.67 3.73 -7.19
C ILE A 119 -14.38 4.30 -5.80
N LYS A 120 -15.27 4.07 -4.83
CA LYS A 120 -15.07 4.45 -3.42
C LYS A 120 -13.88 3.75 -2.74
N THR A 121 -13.41 2.63 -3.28
CA THR A 121 -12.21 1.92 -2.80
C THR A 121 -10.94 2.68 -3.17
N LEU A 122 -10.98 3.39 -4.29
CA LEU A 122 -9.84 4.07 -4.86
C LEU A 122 -9.84 5.54 -4.45
N ARG A 123 -8.64 6.09 -4.30
CA ARG A 123 -8.42 7.53 -4.34
C ARG A 123 -8.02 7.90 -5.75
N PHE A 124 -8.36 9.10 -6.18
CA PHE A 124 -8.13 9.54 -7.56
C PHE A 124 -8.04 11.05 -7.64
N GLY A 125 -7.39 11.53 -8.70
CA GLY A 125 -7.31 12.94 -9.03
C GLY A 125 -8.68 13.51 -9.40
N THR A 126 -8.97 14.72 -8.94
CA THR A 126 -10.23 15.42 -9.22
C THR A 126 -10.32 15.87 -10.67
N GLY A 127 -11.46 15.64 -11.33
CA GLY A 127 -11.73 16.14 -12.69
C GLY A 127 -11.05 15.35 -13.82
N LEU A 128 -10.38 14.24 -13.51
CA LEU A 128 -9.72 13.40 -14.51
C LEU A 128 -10.75 12.62 -15.34
N ARG A 129 -10.48 12.53 -16.65
CA ARG A 129 -11.24 11.73 -17.65
C ARG A 129 -10.41 10.61 -18.27
N GLN A 130 -9.24 10.36 -17.69
CA GLN A 130 -8.35 9.27 -18.06
C GLN A 130 -7.52 8.87 -16.84
N TRP A 131 -7.12 7.62 -16.77
CA TRP A 131 -6.20 7.07 -15.77
C TRP A 131 -5.04 6.36 -16.45
N GLY A 132 -3.89 6.30 -15.79
CA GLY A 132 -2.80 5.43 -16.25
C GLY A 132 -3.22 3.99 -16.03
N PHE A 133 -2.99 3.13 -17.03
CA PHE A 133 -3.44 1.75 -17.02
C PHE A 133 -2.41 0.87 -17.71
N ASN A 134 -2.12 -0.27 -17.10
CA ASN A 134 -1.37 -1.32 -17.74
C ASN A 134 -1.83 -2.68 -17.21
N VAL A 135 -1.51 -3.72 -17.97
CA VAL A 135 -1.87 -5.09 -17.64
C VAL A 135 -0.76 -6.02 -18.09
N GLU A 136 -0.48 -7.00 -17.25
CA GLU A 136 0.55 -8.00 -17.45
C GLU A 136 -0.01 -9.38 -17.17
N ARG A 137 0.24 -10.34 -18.07
CA ARG A 137 -0.06 -11.76 -17.85
C ARG A 137 1.24 -12.51 -17.69
N ARG A 138 1.31 -13.36 -16.66
CA ARG A 138 2.34 -14.39 -16.54
C ARG A 138 1.77 -15.72 -17.04
N ILE A 139 2.47 -16.35 -17.99
CA ILE A 139 2.22 -17.73 -18.42
C ILE A 139 3.38 -18.56 -17.89
N GLN A 140 3.19 -19.15 -16.71
CA GLN A 140 4.28 -19.72 -15.95
C GLN A 140 4.90 -20.93 -16.63
N ARG A 141 4.08 -21.77 -17.29
CA ARG A 141 4.55 -22.95 -18.03
C ARG A 141 5.60 -22.60 -19.09
N LEU A 142 5.46 -21.43 -19.71
CA LEU A 142 6.35 -20.95 -20.77
C LEU A 142 7.42 -19.98 -20.25
N GLN A 143 7.39 -19.64 -18.96
CA GLN A 143 8.16 -18.55 -18.37
C GLN A 143 7.99 -17.24 -19.17
N GLU A 144 6.78 -17.01 -19.67
CA GLU A 144 6.45 -15.89 -20.55
C GLU A 144 5.70 -14.80 -19.80
N THR A 145 6.06 -13.55 -20.08
CA THR A 145 5.45 -12.37 -19.47
C THR A 145 5.00 -11.44 -20.59
N ASP A 146 3.71 -11.19 -20.67
CA ASP A 146 3.10 -10.32 -21.66
C ASP A 146 2.59 -9.04 -21.04
N ARG A 147 2.83 -7.91 -21.68
CA ARG A 147 2.39 -6.59 -21.20
C ARG A 147 1.75 -5.80 -22.33
N TRP A 148 0.65 -5.11 -22.02
CA TRP A 148 -0.09 -4.31 -23.00
C TRP A 148 0.66 -3.05 -23.42
N ALA A 149 1.16 -2.26 -22.47
CA ALA A 149 1.89 -1.03 -22.73
C ALA A 149 3.33 -1.12 -22.23
N SER A 150 4.25 -0.48 -22.97
CA SER A 150 5.70 -0.42 -22.66
C SER A 150 6.29 -1.80 -22.31
N PRO A 151 6.29 -2.75 -23.26
CA PRO A 151 6.76 -4.11 -23.04
C PRO A 151 8.29 -4.16 -23.03
N ASN A 152 8.91 -3.51 -22.04
CA ASN A 152 10.36 -3.43 -21.88
C ASN A 152 10.79 -4.16 -20.60
N ARG A 153 11.83 -4.99 -20.72
CA ARG A 153 12.34 -5.85 -19.63
C ARG A 153 12.98 -5.09 -18.48
N ASN A 154 13.53 -3.91 -18.76
CA ASN A 154 14.18 -3.08 -17.75
C ASN A 154 13.17 -2.39 -16.83
N PHE A 155 11.88 -2.45 -17.16
CA PHE A 155 10.80 -1.84 -16.37
C PHE A 155 9.80 -2.88 -15.87
N LYS A 156 9.34 -2.66 -14.65
CA LYS A 156 8.24 -3.44 -14.06
C LYS A 156 6.91 -2.87 -14.52
N ILE A 157 5.85 -3.67 -14.50
CA ILE A 157 4.48 -3.16 -14.72
C ILE A 157 4.12 -2.03 -13.73
N THR A 158 4.72 -2.04 -12.54
CA THR A 158 4.53 -1.03 -11.49
C THR A 158 5.13 0.33 -11.83
N ASN A 159 5.98 0.45 -12.86
CA ASN A 159 6.47 1.73 -13.36
C ASN A 159 5.36 2.46 -14.15
N ILE A 160 4.37 2.96 -13.43
CA ILE A 160 3.14 3.57 -13.98
C ILE A 160 3.38 4.87 -14.77
N SER A 161 4.54 5.50 -14.65
CA SER A 161 4.95 6.59 -15.54
C SER A 161 5.08 6.16 -17.01
N LEU A 162 5.24 4.86 -17.26
CA LEU A 162 5.30 4.22 -18.58
C LEU A 162 4.02 3.45 -18.91
N ALA A 163 2.97 3.55 -18.10
CA ALA A 163 1.69 2.93 -18.38
C ALA A 163 1.00 3.58 -19.58
N GLY A 164 0.11 2.83 -20.25
CA GLY A 164 -0.80 3.38 -21.23
C GLY A 164 -1.89 4.22 -20.55
N LEU A 165 -2.84 4.73 -21.34
CA LEU A 165 -3.97 5.51 -20.84
C LEU A 165 -5.27 4.75 -21.03
N LEU A 166 -6.00 4.54 -19.94
CA LEU A 166 -7.41 4.21 -19.98
C LEU A 166 -8.19 5.51 -20.14
N THR A 167 -8.64 5.78 -21.36
CA THR A 167 -9.35 7.01 -21.73
C THR A 167 -10.87 6.82 -21.64
N SER A 168 -11.62 7.92 -21.82
CA SER A 168 -13.09 7.89 -21.90
C SER A 168 -13.78 7.40 -20.61
N ILE A 169 -13.14 7.56 -19.46
CA ILE A 169 -13.76 7.30 -18.16
C ILE A 169 -14.61 8.52 -17.73
N PRO A 170 -15.73 8.32 -17.02
CA PRO A 170 -16.52 9.42 -16.48
C PRO A 170 -15.71 10.21 -15.45
N VAL A 171 -16.05 11.48 -15.26
CA VAL A 171 -15.49 12.26 -14.16
C VAL A 171 -16.09 11.73 -12.86
N PHE A 172 -15.27 11.06 -12.06
CA PHE A 172 -15.68 10.56 -10.76
C PHE A 172 -15.81 11.69 -9.73
N GLN A 173 -16.80 11.56 -8.86
CA GLN A 173 -17.00 12.48 -7.75
C GLN A 173 -16.55 11.79 -6.46
N GLN A 174 -15.52 12.34 -5.82
CA GLN A 174 -15.02 11.84 -4.53
C GLN A 174 -15.95 12.20 -3.34
N GLY A 175 -17.07 12.87 -3.62
CA GLY A 175 -17.96 13.43 -2.61
C GLY A 175 -17.22 14.44 -1.73
N LYS A 176 -17.51 14.43 -0.41
CA LYS A 176 -16.79 15.27 0.56
C LYS A 176 -15.40 14.72 0.89
N GLY A 177 -15.00 13.55 0.38
CA GLY A 177 -13.72 12.92 0.74
C GLY A 177 -13.55 12.71 2.25
N LEU A 178 -14.65 12.57 2.99
CA LEU A 178 -14.66 12.47 4.45
C LEU A 178 -15.13 11.06 4.82
N THR A 179 -14.28 10.34 5.53
CA THR A 179 -14.59 9.04 6.13
C THR A 179 -14.51 9.19 7.64
N ILE A 180 -15.56 8.77 8.34
CA ILE A 180 -15.63 8.78 9.80
C ILE A 180 -15.91 7.35 10.25
N ARG A 181 -15.10 6.85 11.17
CA ARG A 181 -15.14 5.49 11.70
C ARG A 181 -15.19 5.56 13.23
N PRO A 182 -16.38 5.66 13.84
CA PRO A 182 -16.51 5.48 15.29
C PRO A 182 -16.41 3.99 15.63
N TYR A 183 -15.78 3.67 16.75
CA TYR A 183 -15.69 2.31 17.28
C TYR A 183 -15.72 2.33 18.81
N THR A 184 -15.94 1.16 19.41
CA THR A 184 -15.82 0.99 20.86
C THR A 184 -15.26 -0.39 21.14
N LEU A 185 -14.27 -0.46 22.03
CA LEU A 185 -13.71 -1.70 22.53
C LEU A 185 -14.36 -1.99 23.88
N GLY A 186 -14.85 -3.22 24.06
CA GLY A 186 -15.39 -3.69 25.33
C GLY A 186 -14.50 -4.78 25.88
N ASN A 187 -13.91 -4.57 27.05
CA ASN A 187 -13.15 -5.60 27.75
C ASN A 187 -13.94 -6.07 28.96
N ARG A 188 -14.05 -7.39 29.13
CA ARG A 188 -14.71 -8.01 30.27
C ARG A 188 -13.74 -8.94 30.96
N THR A 189 -13.22 -8.50 32.10
CA THR A 189 -12.21 -9.24 32.88
C THR A 189 -12.83 -9.78 34.16
N GLN A 190 -12.36 -10.96 34.56
CA GLN A 190 -12.68 -11.55 35.85
C GLN A 190 -11.37 -12.08 36.42
N ASN A 191 -10.83 -11.39 37.42
CA ASN A 191 -9.53 -11.73 38.00
C ASN A 191 -9.64 -12.94 38.93
N ASN A 192 -10.79 -13.12 39.57
CA ASN A 192 -11.11 -14.28 40.40
C ASN A 192 -12.54 -14.80 40.12
N PRO A 193 -12.79 -16.12 40.18
CA PRO A 193 -14.11 -16.70 39.97
C PRO A 193 -15.19 -16.19 40.95
N GLU A 194 -14.78 -15.69 42.12
CA GLU A 194 -15.66 -15.12 43.16
C GLU A 194 -15.90 -13.61 42.99
N GLU A 195 -15.13 -12.92 42.14
CA GLU A 195 -15.33 -11.49 41.86
C GLU A 195 -16.36 -11.27 40.75
N SER A 196 -17.10 -10.17 40.83
CA SER A 196 -17.92 -9.68 39.73
C SER A 196 -17.05 -9.29 38.54
N PHE A 197 -17.52 -9.55 37.34
CA PHE A 197 -16.85 -9.10 36.12
C PHE A 197 -16.65 -7.58 36.13
N SER A 198 -15.42 -7.13 35.88
CA SER A 198 -15.18 -5.75 35.45
C SER A 198 -15.50 -5.64 33.98
N THR A 199 -16.20 -4.58 33.58
CA THR A 199 -16.49 -4.29 32.17
C THR A 199 -16.06 -2.87 31.87
N ASP A 200 -15.08 -2.75 30.98
CA ASP A 200 -14.53 -1.47 30.54
C ASP A 200 -14.92 -1.24 29.09
N PHE A 201 -15.28 0.01 28.77
CA PHE A 201 -15.63 0.44 27.42
C PHE A 201 -14.73 1.61 27.01
N ASP A 202 -14.03 1.43 25.89
CA ASP A 202 -13.13 2.42 25.32
C ASP A 202 -13.65 2.86 23.95
N PRO A 203 -14.39 3.99 23.86
CA PRO A 203 -14.85 4.53 22.59
C PRO A 203 -13.71 5.25 21.86
N GLY A 204 -13.56 4.99 20.57
CA GLY A 204 -12.57 5.61 19.70
C GLY A 204 -13.19 6.18 18.43
N LEU A 205 -12.42 7.05 17.76
CA LEU A 205 -12.86 7.70 16.54
C LEU A 205 -11.69 7.88 15.57
N ASP A 206 -11.84 7.35 14.36
CA ASP A 206 -10.96 7.63 13.25
C ASP A 206 -11.66 8.52 12.21
N VAL A 207 -10.96 9.55 11.75
CA VAL A 207 -11.43 10.47 10.72
C VAL A 207 -10.36 10.57 9.65
N LEU A 208 -10.78 10.41 8.40
CA LEU A 208 -9.95 10.65 7.23
C LEU A 208 -10.62 11.70 6.35
N LYS A 209 -9.85 12.70 5.93
CA LYS A 209 -10.33 13.79 5.10
C LYS A 209 -9.37 14.04 3.93
N ASN A 210 -9.88 13.87 2.72
CA ASN A 210 -9.24 14.34 1.49
C ASN A 210 -9.64 15.81 1.29
N PHE A 211 -8.66 16.71 1.30
CA PHE A 211 -8.88 18.14 1.14
C PHE A 211 -8.88 18.59 -0.34
N GLY A 212 -8.69 17.65 -1.27
CA GLY A 212 -8.44 17.93 -2.69
C GLY A 212 -6.95 18.13 -2.96
N GLY A 213 -6.57 18.21 -4.24
CA GLY A 213 -5.19 18.53 -4.64
C GLY A 213 -4.12 17.57 -4.08
N SER A 214 -4.44 16.28 -3.96
CA SER A 214 -3.54 15.24 -3.44
C SER A 214 -3.16 15.40 -1.96
N ILE A 215 -3.94 16.15 -1.15
CA ILE A 215 -3.74 16.29 0.30
C ILE A 215 -4.77 15.47 1.09
N THR A 216 -4.29 14.70 2.05
CA THR A 216 -5.08 13.89 2.99
C THR A 216 -4.71 14.23 4.43
N GLY A 217 -5.71 14.48 5.27
CA GLY A 217 -5.57 14.48 6.73
C GLY A 217 -6.18 13.24 7.36
N LEU A 218 -5.55 12.75 8.42
CA LEU A 218 -6.01 11.67 9.26
C LEU A 218 -5.98 12.13 10.72
N LEU A 219 -7.00 11.75 11.47
CA LEU A 219 -7.14 11.97 12.90
C LEU A 219 -7.62 10.66 13.53
N SER A 220 -6.95 10.22 14.58
CA SER A 220 -7.40 9.12 15.43
C SER A 220 -7.46 9.61 16.87
N VAL A 221 -8.56 9.33 17.56
CA VAL A 221 -8.80 9.72 18.96
C VAL A 221 -9.09 8.48 19.77
N ASN A 222 -8.45 8.37 20.93
CA ASN A 222 -8.53 7.22 21.85
C ASN A 222 -8.37 5.88 21.12
N THR A 223 -7.25 5.74 20.41
CA THR A 223 -6.93 4.53 19.64
C THR A 223 -5.86 3.74 20.35
N ASP A 224 -6.01 2.43 20.40
CA ASP A 224 -4.95 1.50 20.78
C ASP A 224 -4.23 0.94 19.54
N PHE A 225 -4.71 1.29 18.34
CA PHE A 225 -4.20 0.78 17.08
C PHE A 225 -4.14 -0.77 17.00
N ALA A 226 -4.84 -1.47 17.88
CA ALA A 226 -4.74 -2.92 18.06
C ALA A 226 -5.56 -3.71 17.04
N GLU A 227 -6.37 -3.05 16.20
CA GLU A 227 -7.33 -3.68 15.28
C GLU A 227 -6.72 -4.59 14.19
N THR A 228 -5.38 -4.74 14.10
CA THR A 228 -4.74 -5.48 13.00
C THR A 228 -3.70 -6.54 13.40
N GLU A 229 -3.54 -6.86 14.68
CA GLU A 229 -2.49 -7.80 15.10
C GLU A 229 -2.98 -9.25 15.19
N VAL A 230 -2.67 -10.05 14.17
CA VAL A 230 -2.49 -11.50 14.35
C VAL A 230 -1.01 -11.72 14.56
N ASP A 231 -0.64 -11.94 15.81
CA ASP A 231 0.73 -12.03 16.30
C ASP A 231 1.38 -13.33 15.77
N THR A 232 2.15 -13.26 14.69
CA THR A 232 3.10 -14.33 14.38
C THR A 232 4.33 -14.11 15.25
N ARG A 233 4.31 -14.68 16.45
CA ARG A 233 5.45 -14.66 17.37
C ARG A 233 6.67 -15.25 16.68
N ARG A 234 7.57 -14.41 16.18
CA ARG A 234 8.91 -14.82 15.77
C ARG A 234 9.83 -14.69 16.97
N ILE A 235 10.41 -15.81 17.41
CA ILE A 235 11.46 -15.81 18.42
C ILE A 235 12.67 -15.14 17.78
N ASN A 236 12.95 -13.89 18.19
CA ASN A 236 14.10 -13.15 17.73
C ASN A 236 15.32 -13.55 18.58
N LEU A 237 16.20 -14.36 18.00
CA LEU A 237 17.44 -14.81 18.64
C LEU A 237 18.62 -13.83 18.40
N THR A 238 18.35 -12.68 17.78
CA THR A 238 19.38 -11.68 17.45
C THR A 238 19.27 -10.44 18.34
N ARG A 239 20.36 -9.67 18.45
CA ARG A 239 20.41 -8.40 19.20
C ARG A 239 19.76 -7.20 18.49
N PHE A 240 19.17 -7.41 17.32
CA PHE A 240 18.55 -6.37 16.52
C PHE A 240 17.02 -6.52 16.58
N PRO A 241 16.25 -5.42 16.65
CA PRO A 241 14.80 -5.52 16.68
C PRO A 241 14.25 -6.16 15.41
N THR A 242 13.26 -7.04 15.54
CA THR A 242 12.52 -7.62 14.41
C THR A 242 11.62 -6.55 13.80
N PHE A 243 11.82 -6.26 12.52
CA PHE A 243 10.92 -5.39 11.76
C PHE A 243 9.65 -6.17 11.40
N PHE A 244 8.54 -5.85 12.07
CA PHE A 244 7.22 -6.29 11.63
C PHE A 244 6.67 -5.32 10.59
N PRO A 245 6.01 -5.82 9.52
CA PRO A 245 5.35 -4.95 8.56
C PRO A 245 4.21 -4.18 9.23
N GLU A 246 4.02 -2.93 8.84
CA GLU A 246 2.90 -2.10 9.29
C GLU A 246 1.61 -2.59 8.61
N LYS A 247 0.49 -2.65 9.35
CA LYS A 247 -0.82 -3.09 8.84
C LYS A 247 -1.95 -2.11 9.12
N ARG A 248 -1.70 -1.14 9.99
CA ARG A 248 -2.72 -0.20 10.43
C ARG A 248 -2.94 0.84 9.36
N THR A 249 -4.19 1.02 8.95
CA THR A 249 -4.57 1.91 7.84
C THR A 249 -4.05 3.34 8.02
N PHE A 250 -4.02 3.85 9.25
CA PHE A 250 -3.48 5.18 9.58
C PHE A 250 -2.01 5.36 9.15
N PHE A 251 -1.18 4.34 9.36
CA PHE A 251 0.25 4.39 9.06
C PHE A 251 0.58 3.95 7.64
N LEU A 252 -0.18 3.00 7.08
CA LEU A 252 -0.08 2.61 5.67
C LEU A 252 -0.35 3.76 4.72
N GLU A 253 -1.22 4.70 5.10
CA GLU A 253 -1.56 5.82 4.24
C GLU A 253 -0.35 6.75 4.06
N GLY A 254 0.23 6.80 2.85
CA GLY A 254 1.43 7.60 2.57
C GLY A 254 2.68 7.15 3.32
N SER A 255 2.83 5.86 3.61
CA SER A 255 4.05 5.29 4.21
C SER A 255 5.30 5.58 3.37
N ASP A 256 5.17 5.59 2.05
CA ASP A 256 6.25 5.87 1.10
C ASP A 256 6.83 7.29 1.24
N ILE A 257 6.03 8.26 1.68
CA ILE A 257 6.46 9.64 1.91
C ILE A 257 7.55 9.67 2.98
N TYR A 258 7.43 8.85 4.02
CA TYR A 258 8.38 8.77 5.14
C TYR A 258 9.64 7.97 4.80
N ALA A 259 9.75 7.40 3.59
CA ALA A 259 10.99 6.75 3.15
C ALA A 259 12.12 7.78 3.04
N PHE A 260 13.26 7.44 3.65
CA PHE A 260 14.43 8.31 3.76
C PHE A 260 15.68 7.59 3.25
N GLY A 261 16.35 8.17 2.27
CA GLY A 261 17.51 7.58 1.59
C GLY A 261 17.18 6.39 0.69
N LEU A 262 17.99 6.17 -0.35
CA LEU A 262 17.93 4.95 -1.15
C LEU A 262 18.65 3.82 -0.40
N GLY A 263 17.98 2.67 -0.24
CA GLY A 263 18.58 1.48 0.35
C GLY A 263 18.61 1.43 1.88
N MET A 264 18.23 2.52 2.57
CA MET A 264 17.99 2.52 4.02
C MET A 264 16.54 2.05 4.29
N GLY A 265 16.35 1.09 5.20
CA GLY A 265 15.02 0.55 5.55
C GLY A 265 14.39 -0.46 4.57
N SER A 266 15.19 -1.22 3.82
CA SER A 266 14.69 -2.37 3.04
C SER A 266 14.82 -3.67 3.84
N SER A 267 13.97 -4.68 3.59
CA SER A 267 13.99 -5.97 4.32
C SER A 267 15.33 -6.73 4.29
N HIS A 268 16.33 -6.26 3.53
CA HIS A 268 17.66 -6.86 3.40
C HIS A 268 18.79 -6.00 4.03
N SER A 269 18.51 -4.79 4.49
CA SER A 269 19.48 -3.89 5.14
C SER A 269 18.91 -3.35 6.44
N ASN A 270 19.49 -3.73 7.57
CA ASN A 270 19.15 -3.25 8.92
C ASN A 270 19.56 -1.77 9.16
N ASP A 271 19.73 -1.00 8.09
CA ASP A 271 20.28 0.34 8.13
C ASP A 271 19.14 1.33 8.36
N LEU A 272 19.12 1.87 9.59
CA LEU A 272 18.43 3.06 10.06
C LEU A 272 17.09 3.37 9.37
N VAL A 273 15.98 3.11 10.06
CA VAL A 273 14.64 3.59 9.70
C VAL A 273 14.30 4.78 10.60
N PRO A 274 14.48 6.04 10.16
CA PRO A 274 14.32 7.21 11.03
C PRO A 274 12.92 7.35 11.61
N PHE A 275 11.90 6.95 10.84
CA PHE A 275 10.50 6.89 11.28
C PHE A 275 9.97 5.47 11.12
N PHE A 276 9.93 4.72 12.22
CA PHE A 276 9.37 3.37 12.25
C PHE A 276 8.01 3.40 12.95
N SER A 277 6.94 3.52 12.16
CA SER A 277 5.56 3.67 12.64
C SER A 277 5.12 2.58 13.61
N ARG A 278 5.67 1.36 13.46
CA ARG A 278 5.33 0.21 14.30
C ARG A 278 5.65 0.41 15.77
N ARG A 279 6.56 1.32 16.14
CA ARG A 279 6.82 1.67 17.55
C ARG A 279 5.86 2.71 18.13
N VAL A 280 5.01 3.31 17.29
CA VAL A 280 3.96 4.23 17.74
C VAL A 280 2.80 3.39 18.29
N GLY A 281 2.49 3.55 19.58
CA GLY A 281 1.44 2.78 20.25
C GLY A 281 1.81 1.32 20.54
N LEU A 282 3.09 0.95 20.42
CA LEU A 282 3.58 -0.38 20.74
C LEU A 282 5.00 -0.29 21.34
N VAL A 283 5.16 -0.72 22.58
CA VAL A 283 6.42 -0.68 23.32
C VAL A 283 6.66 -2.07 23.90
N GLU A 284 7.84 -2.66 23.63
CA GLU A 284 8.18 -4.04 24.05
C GLU A 284 7.13 -5.11 23.66
N GLY A 285 6.38 -4.87 22.57
CA GLY A 285 5.31 -5.77 22.12
C GLY A 285 3.99 -5.61 22.88
N GLN A 286 3.90 -4.67 23.82
CA GLN A 286 2.67 -4.31 24.51
C GLN A 286 2.05 -3.06 23.88
N THR A 287 0.74 -3.10 23.68
CA THR A 287 -0.03 -1.98 23.13
C THR A 287 -0.06 -0.83 24.12
N VAL A 288 0.24 0.37 23.64
CA VAL A 288 0.16 1.61 24.40
C VAL A 288 -0.93 2.48 23.77
N PRO A 289 -2.02 2.78 24.50
CA PRO A 289 -3.08 3.64 23.99
C PRO A 289 -2.58 5.03 23.61
N ILE A 290 -3.23 5.62 22.61
CA ILE A 290 -2.95 6.94 22.08
C ILE A 290 -4.20 7.79 22.26
N ASP A 291 -4.06 8.90 22.98
CA ASP A 291 -5.16 9.82 23.24
C ASP A 291 -5.59 10.52 21.94
N VAL A 292 -4.60 10.96 21.16
CA VAL A 292 -4.81 11.59 19.86
C VAL A 292 -3.60 11.35 18.95
N ALA A 293 -3.85 11.05 17.69
CA ALA A 293 -2.87 11.04 16.62
C ALA A 293 -3.41 11.84 15.43
N VAL A 294 -2.57 12.71 14.88
CA VAL A 294 -2.86 13.49 13.68
C VAL A 294 -1.80 13.25 12.64
N LYS A 295 -2.23 13.20 11.38
CA LYS A 295 -1.32 13.05 10.24
C LYS A 295 -1.85 13.83 9.06
N ALA A 296 -0.96 14.55 8.38
CA ALA A 296 -1.25 15.26 7.15
C ALA A 296 -0.21 14.87 6.12
N ILE A 297 -0.66 14.36 4.98
CA ILE A 297 0.21 13.96 3.87
C ILE A 297 -0.29 14.57 2.57
N GLY A 298 0.61 14.79 1.63
CA GLY A 298 0.18 15.12 0.29
C GLY A 298 1.26 15.68 -0.62
N ASN A 299 0.80 16.20 -1.75
CA ASN A 299 1.65 16.76 -2.79
C ASN A 299 1.13 18.14 -3.18
N VAL A 300 2.02 19.14 -3.23
CA VAL A 300 1.74 20.49 -3.73
C VAL A 300 2.74 20.80 -4.84
N GLY A 301 2.28 20.71 -6.09
CA GLY A 301 3.16 20.83 -7.26
C GLY A 301 4.25 19.77 -7.25
N ARG A 302 5.52 20.20 -7.14
CA ARG A 302 6.70 19.31 -7.11
C ARG A 302 7.13 18.90 -5.68
N PHE A 303 6.45 19.42 -4.67
CA PHE A 303 6.77 19.19 -3.27
C PHE A 303 5.83 18.14 -2.68
N SER A 304 6.40 17.14 -2.02
CA SER A 304 5.68 16.10 -1.29
C SER A 304 5.98 16.25 0.19
N PHE A 305 4.98 16.05 1.04
CA PHE A 305 5.15 16.18 2.49
C PHE A 305 4.33 15.17 3.28
N GLY A 306 4.80 14.89 4.48
CA GLY A 306 4.10 14.14 5.51
C GLY A 306 4.45 14.70 6.89
N VAL A 307 3.45 15.03 7.68
CA VAL A 307 3.57 15.49 9.07
C VAL A 307 2.70 14.61 9.94
N PHE A 308 3.25 14.15 11.05
CA PHE A 308 2.61 13.25 12.00
C PHE A 308 2.94 13.71 13.42
N ASP A 309 1.94 13.68 14.30
CA ASP A 309 2.06 13.96 15.73
C ASP A 309 1.11 13.02 16.49
N ALA A 310 1.58 12.41 17.58
CA ALA A 310 0.75 11.55 18.41
C ALA A 310 1.11 11.63 19.89
N LEU A 311 0.08 11.68 20.72
CA LEU A 311 0.18 11.72 22.17
C LEU A 311 -0.13 10.34 22.75
N MET A 312 0.91 9.62 23.16
CA MET A 312 0.79 8.33 23.83
C MET A 312 0.44 8.50 25.30
N ARG A 313 -0.46 7.65 25.80
CA ARG A 313 -0.86 7.59 27.20
C ARG A 313 0.24 6.89 28.02
N PRO A 314 0.48 7.30 29.28
CA PRO A 314 1.37 6.56 30.14
C PRO A 314 0.81 5.16 30.44
N VAL A 315 1.69 4.16 30.44
CA VAL A 315 1.41 2.81 30.90
C VAL A 315 2.42 2.49 32.00
N GLU A 316 1.92 2.23 33.20
CA GLU A 316 2.74 1.99 34.38
C GLU A 316 3.72 0.84 34.15
N GLY A 317 5.00 1.06 34.47
CA GLY A 317 6.06 0.08 34.27
C GLY A 317 6.55 -0.09 32.82
N LEU A 318 5.95 0.59 31.84
CA LEU A 318 6.30 0.45 30.42
C LEU A 318 6.80 1.75 29.80
N THR A 319 6.00 2.82 29.85
CA THR A 319 6.36 4.11 29.24
C THR A 319 5.59 5.28 29.89
N PRO A 320 6.23 6.45 30.09
CA PRO A 320 5.54 7.65 30.52
C PRO A 320 4.64 8.21 29.40
N ARG A 321 3.99 9.35 29.67
CA ARG A 321 3.26 10.09 28.63
C ARG A 321 4.27 10.67 27.65
N GLU A 322 4.14 10.35 26.37
CA GLU A 322 5.10 10.75 25.33
C GLU A 322 4.40 11.40 24.14
N ASN A 323 4.99 12.45 23.58
CA ASN A 323 4.61 12.98 22.28
C ASN A 323 5.62 12.50 21.23
N LEU A 324 5.12 11.86 20.18
CA LEU A 324 5.90 11.42 19.03
C LEU A 324 5.58 12.29 17.82
N PHE A 325 6.62 12.86 17.23
CA PHE A 325 6.54 13.72 16.06
C PHE A 325 7.38 13.19 14.91
N ALA A 326 6.86 13.30 13.68
CA ALA A 326 7.63 13.07 12.47
C ALA A 326 7.20 14.02 11.36
N ALA A 327 8.15 14.70 10.73
CA ALA A 327 7.90 15.49 9.54
C ALA A 327 8.92 15.18 8.44
N ARG A 328 8.41 15.10 7.22
CA ARG A 328 9.16 14.75 6.02
C ARG A 328 8.70 15.66 4.89
N GLY A 329 9.65 16.24 4.19
CA GLY A 329 9.41 17.01 2.97
C GLY A 329 10.46 16.66 1.91
N PHE A 330 10.05 16.55 0.67
CA PHE A 330 10.98 16.42 -0.46
C PHE A 330 10.44 17.09 -1.70
N GLN A 331 11.36 17.60 -2.51
CA GLN A 331 11.07 18.19 -3.81
C GLN A 331 11.68 17.34 -4.90
N SER A 332 10.88 17.02 -5.91
CA SER A 332 11.40 16.36 -7.10
C SER A 332 12.18 17.36 -7.96
N LEU A 333 13.41 16.99 -8.29
CA LEU A 333 14.37 17.75 -9.09
C LEU A 333 14.54 17.09 -10.46
N TRP A 334 14.62 17.92 -11.51
CA TRP A 334 14.64 17.46 -12.91
C TRP A 334 13.47 16.50 -13.21
N ALA A 335 13.72 15.40 -13.92
CA ALA A 335 12.69 14.41 -14.27
C ALA A 335 12.49 13.35 -13.18
N GLU A 336 13.56 12.88 -12.53
CA GLU A 336 13.52 11.67 -11.69
C GLU A 336 14.26 11.78 -10.36
N SER A 337 15.05 12.84 -10.13
CA SER A 337 15.81 12.99 -8.89
C SER A 337 14.97 13.66 -7.81
N LYS A 338 15.40 13.58 -6.54
CA LYS A 338 14.75 14.28 -5.44
C LYS A 338 15.73 14.71 -4.34
N LEU A 339 15.40 15.81 -3.68
CA LEU A 339 16.09 16.31 -2.49
C LEU A 339 15.06 16.44 -1.37
N GLY A 340 15.36 15.93 -0.20
CA GLY A 340 14.45 15.96 0.94
C GLY A 340 15.12 16.14 2.28
N PHE A 341 14.29 16.38 3.28
CA PHE A 341 14.68 16.40 4.70
C PHE A 341 13.70 15.58 5.52
N LEU A 342 14.13 15.07 6.66
CA LEU A 342 13.30 14.36 7.63
C LEU A 342 13.67 14.84 9.03
N ILE A 343 12.69 15.01 9.89
CA ILE A 343 12.86 15.27 11.31
C ILE A 343 11.91 14.36 12.10
N THR A 344 12.40 13.78 13.19
CA THR A 344 11.60 13.03 14.16
C THR A 344 11.91 13.51 15.56
N GLY A 345 10.93 13.41 16.45
CA GLY A 345 11.03 13.79 17.85
C GLY A 345 10.23 12.85 18.74
N GLY A 346 10.70 12.66 19.96
CA GLY A 346 10.14 11.71 20.93
C GLY A 346 10.75 10.32 20.84
N ASP A 347 10.62 9.56 21.92
CA ASP A 347 10.96 8.13 21.96
C ASP A 347 9.80 7.37 22.63
N PRO A 348 9.21 6.36 21.98
CA PRO A 348 8.14 5.55 22.56
C PRO A 348 8.48 4.91 23.92
N SER A 349 9.78 4.76 24.23
CA SER A 349 10.27 4.21 25.51
C SER A 349 10.51 5.27 26.60
N GLY A 350 10.17 6.54 26.37
CA GLY A 350 10.25 7.59 27.38
C GLY A 350 11.62 8.28 27.51
N ARG A 351 12.49 8.18 26.50
CA ARG A 351 13.80 8.85 26.53
C ARG A 351 13.67 10.33 26.24
N SER A 352 13.98 11.16 27.22
CA SER A 352 14.03 12.62 27.09
C SER A 352 15.01 13.09 26.01
N ASN A 353 14.70 14.22 25.36
CA ASN A 353 15.54 14.86 24.33
C ASN A 353 15.89 13.96 23.13
N SER A 354 15.04 12.99 22.82
CA SER A 354 15.19 12.14 21.63
C SER A 354 14.66 12.86 20.40
N TRP A 355 15.55 13.21 19.48
CA TRP A 355 15.18 13.75 18.17
C TRP A 355 16.24 13.37 17.15
N GLN A 356 15.83 13.34 15.88
CA GLN A 356 16.72 13.09 14.75
C GLN A 356 16.34 14.02 13.61
N ALA A 357 17.34 14.50 12.87
CA ALA A 357 17.13 15.23 11.63
C ALA A 357 18.11 14.74 10.56
N GLY A 358 17.70 14.78 9.30
CA GLY A 358 18.52 14.35 8.17
C GLY A 358 18.09 14.98 6.86
N ILE A 359 19.01 15.01 5.90
CA ILE A 359 18.80 15.45 4.52
C ILE A 359 19.21 14.28 3.61
N ASP A 360 18.45 14.04 2.55
CA ASP A 360 18.77 13.03 1.55
C ASP A 360 18.63 13.58 0.13
N PHE A 361 19.57 13.18 -0.73
CA PHE A 361 19.52 13.43 -2.16
C PHE A 361 19.54 12.09 -2.90
N ILE A 362 18.58 11.92 -3.79
CA ILE A 362 18.40 10.71 -4.58
C ILE A 362 18.54 11.10 -6.03
N TYR A 363 19.64 10.67 -6.64
CA TYR A 363 19.87 10.80 -8.06
C TYR A 363 19.26 9.60 -8.81
N LYS A 364 18.37 9.89 -9.74
CA LYS A 364 17.85 8.92 -10.72
C LYS A 364 17.85 9.56 -12.09
N THR A 365 18.19 8.77 -13.10
CA THR A 365 18.10 9.14 -14.51
C THR A 365 17.82 7.90 -15.36
N SER A 366 16.85 8.01 -16.27
CA SER A 366 16.60 7.05 -17.36
C SER A 366 17.53 7.25 -18.55
N ARG A 367 18.25 8.37 -18.61
CA ARG A 367 19.22 8.72 -19.66
C ARG A 367 20.60 8.84 -19.04
N PHE A 368 21.28 7.71 -18.92
CA PHE A 368 22.69 7.72 -18.57
C PHE A 368 23.49 7.54 -19.86
N GLN A 369 24.15 8.63 -20.32
CA GLN A 369 24.97 8.70 -21.54
C GLN A 369 24.23 8.72 -22.91
N GLY A 370 22.99 9.21 -22.97
CA GLY A 370 22.28 9.49 -24.22
C GLY A 370 20.98 8.73 -24.36
#